data_AF-A0A6I6EQ94-F1
#
_entry.id   AF-A0A6I6EQ94-F1
#
_cell.length_a   1.000
_cell.length_b   1.000
_cell.length_c   1.000
_cell.angle_alpha   90.00
_cell.angle_beta   90.00
_cell.angle_gamma   90.00
#
_symmetry.space_group_name_H-M   'P 1'
#
loop_
_entity.id
_entity.type
_entity.pdbx_description
1 polymer ?
#
loop_
_entity_poly.entity_id
_entity_poly.type
_entity_poly.pdbx_seq_one_letter_code
_entity_poly.pdbx_strand_id
1 'polypeptide(L)'
;MFYEKKKIAAVLALSMTITTVCSTMAFAAETIISNKLEATFKVIAPAANTVVKDNPDSVGLVGSNINNGSWKANGNVLEFYIDPSEISDNPIKISDIESISYKTNKKGNQGDVDFFLSIYTNGTKHGWYEERLNAEPMYSNGLNAPANQWNTWSTEDGNNQLVFFDGNYGPMGYYNSPTLSQIQEGEVTWENSTIDYREQKVQKFKIGTGSAWAKNFTDAYLDDITITLKNGISVTFDLQPSNTEKAAITAVNSVTDIGTLKGVLADSSYSAAIGISSEVMGKFNEMPDRQGRQQAVAEFIVGAKPQGGYTDARQVKEAFEYSVGQEYNKFLFINAVDGAQDGGQMKTALQTYAPILNSDRQDLINKMKAAGYTDAMLEPLAESDYTTSLKEVSDLIAANDSNLVYVAQELLAARNATTNHAFFGVEPATAALRDILDGLGLPVTIEWNWSKDEEIVLTTGEEKDTLVTVKIANGVTMEKVRYRIDVTKQNTEGNYVAAAKEDFEVTNVNDSGSTEGINDTFVIDTTANVLKGYWGPTEGFTLSTSLYGSPVDFDKNTDGIQAKMTFKVNTAGTYKVNIYAVQVD
;
A
#
# COMPACT_ATOMS: atom_id res chain seq x y z
N MET A 1 11.79 -79.11 -52.66
CA MET A 1 11.00 -77.85 -52.64
C MET A 1 10.84 -77.21 -51.26
N PHE A 2 10.72 -77.97 -50.15
CA PHE A 2 10.67 -77.38 -48.79
C PHE A 2 12.02 -76.86 -48.25
N TYR A 3 13.14 -77.36 -48.77
CA TYR A 3 14.49 -76.97 -48.33
C TYR A 3 14.95 -75.61 -48.89
N GLU A 4 14.41 -75.17 -50.03
CA GLU A 4 14.76 -73.87 -50.62
C GLU A 4 14.01 -72.70 -50.00
N LYS A 5 12.76 -72.91 -49.56
CA LYS A 5 11.98 -71.86 -48.88
C LYS A 5 12.60 -71.43 -47.55
N LYS A 6 13.28 -72.34 -46.83
CA LYS A 6 14.01 -72.00 -45.60
C LYS A 6 15.29 -71.19 -45.86
N LYS A 7 15.97 -71.44 -46.99
CA LYS A 7 17.16 -70.65 -47.38
C LYS A 7 16.76 -69.22 -47.77
N ILE A 8 15.66 -69.06 -48.50
CA ILE A 8 15.17 -67.73 -48.91
C ILE A 8 14.70 -66.93 -47.70
N ALA A 9 14.00 -67.56 -46.74
CA ALA A 9 13.59 -66.90 -45.49
C ALA A 9 14.79 -66.49 -44.61
N ALA A 10 15.84 -67.32 -44.54
CA ALA A 10 17.06 -66.99 -43.80
C ALA A 10 17.85 -65.84 -44.45
N VAL A 11 17.89 -65.78 -45.79
CA VAL A 11 18.56 -64.68 -46.52
C VAL A 11 17.78 -63.36 -46.38
N LEU A 12 16.44 -63.40 -46.38
CA LEU A 12 15.60 -62.22 -46.14
C LEU A 12 15.70 -61.72 -44.69
N ALA A 13 15.74 -62.62 -43.71
CA ALA A 13 15.96 -62.26 -42.31
C ALA A 13 17.37 -61.68 -42.07
N LEU A 14 18.40 -62.24 -42.72
CA LEU A 14 19.75 -61.71 -42.67
C LEU A 14 19.86 -60.34 -43.37
N SER A 15 19.18 -60.16 -44.51
CA SER A 15 19.08 -58.88 -45.22
C SER A 15 18.42 -57.80 -44.37
N MET A 16 17.29 -58.10 -43.72
CA MET A 16 16.61 -57.13 -42.84
C MET A 16 17.46 -56.79 -41.61
N THR A 17 18.19 -57.77 -41.06
CA THR A 17 19.08 -57.53 -39.91
C THR A 17 20.30 -56.69 -40.30
N ILE A 18 20.86 -56.89 -41.49
CA ILE A 18 21.96 -56.08 -42.03
C ILE A 18 21.51 -54.65 -42.33
N THR A 19 20.31 -54.44 -42.89
CA THR A 19 19.77 -53.09 -43.13
C THR A 19 19.54 -52.33 -41.81
N THR A 20 19.00 -52.99 -40.78
CA THR A 20 18.80 -52.37 -39.46
C THR A 20 20.14 -52.02 -38.77
N VAL A 21 21.14 -52.91 -38.84
CA VAL A 21 22.48 -52.66 -38.27
C VAL A 21 23.21 -51.54 -39.01
N CYS A 22 23.11 -51.47 -40.35
CA CYS A 22 23.69 -50.38 -41.14
C CYS A 22 23.02 -49.03 -40.86
N SER A 23 21.71 -48.97 -40.64
CA SER A 23 21.04 -47.72 -40.24
C SER A 23 21.41 -47.26 -38.84
N THR A 24 21.65 -48.17 -37.88
CA THR A 24 22.11 -47.79 -36.53
C THR A 24 23.59 -47.40 -36.48
N MET A 25 24.43 -47.96 -37.36
CA MET A 25 25.84 -47.56 -37.47
C MET A 25 26.02 -46.20 -38.19
N ALA A 26 25.13 -45.83 -39.12
CA ALA A 26 25.15 -44.51 -39.76
C ALA A 26 24.87 -43.38 -38.75
N PHE A 27 23.89 -43.56 -37.85
CA PHE A 27 23.60 -42.59 -36.78
C PHE A 27 24.70 -42.52 -35.69
N ALA A 28 25.36 -43.65 -35.39
CA ALA A 28 26.47 -43.67 -34.42
C ALA A 28 27.78 -43.09 -35.00
N ALA A 29 28.04 -43.27 -36.31
CA ALA A 29 29.21 -42.72 -36.97
C ALA A 29 29.12 -41.19 -37.16
N GLU A 30 27.94 -40.64 -37.43
CA GLU A 30 27.73 -39.18 -37.49
C GLU A 30 27.96 -38.51 -36.13
N THR A 31 27.61 -39.20 -35.04
CA THR A 31 27.79 -38.69 -33.67
C THR A 31 29.25 -38.82 -33.16
N ILE A 32 30.01 -39.80 -33.66
CA ILE A 32 31.40 -40.06 -33.21
C ILE A 32 32.44 -39.34 -34.09
N ILE A 33 32.16 -39.10 -35.37
CA ILE A 33 33.05 -38.35 -36.27
C ILE A 33 32.97 -36.83 -36.03
N SER A 34 31.82 -36.30 -35.56
CA SER A 34 31.72 -34.89 -35.16
C SER A 34 32.55 -34.52 -33.92
N ASN A 35 33.02 -35.50 -33.14
CA ASN A 35 33.67 -35.26 -31.85
C ASN A 35 35.18 -35.50 -31.82
N LYS A 36 35.85 -35.74 -32.96
CA LYS A 36 37.27 -36.10 -32.92
C LYS A 36 38.23 -35.56 -33.98
N LEU A 37 37.85 -34.64 -34.88
CA LEU A 37 38.84 -34.01 -35.76
C LEU A 37 38.42 -32.63 -36.30
N GLU A 38 38.47 -31.61 -35.44
CA GLU A 38 38.73 -30.22 -35.87
C GLU A 38 39.86 -29.65 -35.00
N ALA A 39 41.07 -30.17 -35.18
CA ALA A 39 42.27 -29.36 -34.96
C ALA A 39 42.45 -28.46 -36.19
N THR A 40 41.53 -27.52 -36.36
CA THR A 40 41.67 -26.41 -37.29
C THR A 40 42.33 -25.30 -36.49
N PHE A 41 43.51 -24.84 -36.91
CA PHE A 41 44.00 -23.52 -36.51
C PHE A 41 43.00 -22.49 -37.03
N LYS A 42 41.94 -22.26 -36.26
CA LYS A 42 41.11 -21.09 -36.39
C LYS A 42 41.94 -19.99 -35.74
N VAL A 43 42.46 -19.08 -36.55
CA VAL A 43 42.65 -17.72 -36.06
C VAL A 43 41.25 -17.29 -35.62
N ILE A 44 40.97 -17.45 -34.33
CA ILE A 44 39.84 -16.78 -33.69
C ILE A 44 40.31 -15.32 -33.70
N ALA A 45 39.99 -14.59 -34.77
CA ALA A 45 39.56 -13.22 -34.53
C ALA A 45 38.48 -13.37 -33.45
N PRO A 46 38.62 -12.76 -32.26
CA PRO A 46 37.57 -12.80 -31.26
C PRO A 46 36.30 -12.41 -32.02
N ALA A 47 35.37 -13.35 -32.16
CA ALA A 47 34.04 -12.99 -32.62
C ALA A 47 33.62 -11.93 -31.62
N ALA A 48 33.42 -10.70 -32.09
CA ALA A 48 32.88 -9.65 -31.26
C ALA A 48 31.56 -10.21 -30.73
N ASN A 49 31.57 -10.68 -29.49
CA ASN A 49 30.38 -11.17 -28.82
C ASN A 49 29.64 -9.91 -28.43
N THR A 50 28.95 -9.31 -29.40
CA THR A 50 28.02 -8.21 -29.14
C THR A 50 26.87 -8.82 -28.35
N VAL A 51 26.87 -8.60 -27.04
CA VAL A 51 25.75 -8.93 -26.17
C VAL A 51 24.87 -7.70 -26.11
N VAL A 52 23.65 -7.80 -26.63
CA VAL A 52 22.62 -6.80 -26.37
C VAL A 52 21.98 -7.13 -25.03
N LYS A 53 22.05 -6.21 -24.08
CA LYS A 53 21.37 -6.32 -22.80
C LYS A 53 20.17 -5.40 -22.80
N ASP A 54 18.98 -5.99 -22.70
CA ASP A 54 17.77 -5.26 -22.39
C ASP A 54 17.86 -4.82 -20.92
N ASN A 55 17.46 -3.58 -20.66
CA ASN A 55 17.57 -2.88 -19.39
C ASN A 55 17.12 -3.72 -18.18
N PRO A 56 18.03 -4.11 -17.26
CA PRO A 56 17.66 -5.00 -16.18
C PRO A 56 16.94 -4.32 -15.00
N ASP A 57 17.00 -3.00 -14.77
CA ASP A 57 16.42 -2.40 -13.54
C ASP A 57 16.23 -0.86 -13.52
N SER A 58 16.20 -0.15 -14.65
CA SER A 58 16.28 1.34 -14.60
C SER A 58 14.92 2.09 -14.60
N VAL A 59 14.80 3.07 -13.70
CA VAL A 59 13.59 3.85 -13.29
C VAL A 59 13.18 4.99 -14.26
N GLY A 60 13.55 4.95 -15.54
CA GLY A 60 13.33 6.07 -16.48
C GLY A 60 12.06 5.93 -17.32
N LEU A 61 11.45 7.08 -17.65
CA LEU A 61 10.30 7.18 -18.55
C LEU A 61 10.73 6.90 -20.00
N VAL A 62 10.05 5.98 -20.68
CA VAL A 62 10.25 5.73 -22.11
C VAL A 62 9.48 6.79 -22.91
N GLY A 63 10.14 7.48 -23.84
CA GLY A 63 9.47 8.46 -24.70
C GLY A 63 9.48 8.05 -26.18
N SER A 64 8.39 8.39 -26.89
CA SER A 64 8.15 7.99 -28.28
C SER A 64 8.84 8.94 -29.29
N ASN A 65 9.91 8.46 -29.96
CA ASN A 65 10.40 8.75 -31.33
C ASN A 65 11.92 8.51 -31.37
N ILE A 66 12.55 7.67 -32.21
CA ILE A 66 12.17 6.81 -33.34
C ILE A 66 12.34 5.35 -32.89
N ASN A 67 11.34 4.50 -33.15
CA ASN A 67 11.26 3.06 -32.81
C ASN A 67 11.05 2.69 -31.32
N ASN A 68 10.41 3.59 -30.58
CA ASN A 68 9.60 3.28 -29.40
C ASN A 68 10.37 2.73 -28.18
N GLY A 69 11.51 3.33 -27.82
CA GLY A 69 12.26 2.87 -26.66
C GLY A 69 13.54 3.60 -26.25
N SER A 70 13.55 4.94 -26.24
CA SER A 70 14.70 5.64 -25.63
C SER A 70 14.36 6.12 -24.22
N TRP A 71 15.39 6.27 -23.40
CA TRP A 71 15.25 6.81 -22.06
C TRP A 71 15.08 8.32 -22.10
N LYS A 72 13.95 8.84 -21.61
CA LYS A 72 13.63 10.26 -21.66
C LYS A 72 13.92 10.95 -20.32
N ALA A 73 14.69 12.03 -20.37
CA ALA A 73 14.86 12.92 -19.22
C ALA A 73 13.52 13.57 -18.83
N ASN A 74 13.21 13.69 -17.54
CA ASN A 74 11.89 14.06 -17.04
C ASN A 74 11.89 15.27 -16.11
N GLY A 75 12.95 16.08 -16.12
CA GLY A 75 13.07 17.19 -15.17
C GLY A 75 13.63 16.78 -13.80
N ASN A 76 13.99 15.51 -13.60
CA ASN A 76 14.68 15.03 -12.41
C ASN A 76 16.08 14.55 -12.76
N VAL A 77 16.94 14.43 -11.74
CA VAL A 77 18.25 13.83 -11.90
C VAL A 77 18.06 12.37 -12.31
N LEU A 78 18.60 12.03 -13.47
CA LEU A 78 18.54 10.70 -14.03
C LEU A 78 19.96 10.16 -14.19
N GLU A 79 20.19 8.94 -13.71
CA GLU A 79 21.49 8.29 -13.68
C GLU A 79 21.32 6.82 -14.05
N PHE A 80 21.98 6.40 -15.13
CA PHE A 80 22.10 5.01 -15.54
C PHE A 80 23.47 4.51 -15.09
N TYR A 81 23.49 3.62 -14.10
CA TYR A 81 24.73 2.99 -13.64
C TYR A 81 24.86 1.61 -14.27
N ILE A 82 26.04 1.32 -14.80
CA ILE A 82 26.40 0.00 -15.34
C ILE A 82 27.47 -0.58 -14.43
N ASP A 83 27.21 -1.77 -13.89
CA ASP A 83 28.22 -2.53 -13.17
C ASP A 83 29.19 -3.18 -14.17
N PRO A 84 30.52 -3.07 -13.99
CA PRO A 84 31.50 -3.75 -14.83
C PRO A 84 31.28 -5.27 -14.95
N SER A 85 30.71 -5.90 -13.93
CA SER A 85 30.33 -7.33 -13.96
C SER A 85 29.22 -7.64 -14.95
N GLU A 86 28.46 -6.64 -15.40
CA GLU A 86 27.51 -6.79 -16.50
C GLU A 86 28.20 -6.87 -17.87
N ILE A 87 29.48 -6.50 -17.97
CA ILE A 87 30.22 -6.51 -19.23
C ILE A 87 31.20 -7.68 -19.25
N SER A 88 31.87 -7.94 -18.14
CA SER A 88 32.91 -8.97 -18.02
C SER A 88 32.94 -9.54 -16.61
N ASP A 89 33.09 -10.87 -16.51
CA ASP A 89 33.31 -11.56 -15.24
C ASP A 89 34.65 -11.16 -14.57
N ASN A 90 35.61 -10.69 -15.36
CA ASN A 90 36.87 -10.16 -14.87
C ASN A 90 36.78 -8.64 -14.61
N PRO A 91 37.45 -8.12 -13.56
CA PRO A 91 37.53 -6.68 -13.33
C PRO A 91 38.08 -5.95 -14.55
N ILE A 92 37.37 -4.92 -14.99
CA ILE A 92 37.74 -4.08 -16.14
C ILE A 92 38.65 -2.96 -15.66
N LYS A 93 39.81 -2.77 -16.28
CA LYS A 93 40.67 -1.60 -16.07
C LYS A 93 40.41 -0.53 -17.11
N ILE A 94 40.84 0.70 -16.84
CA ILE A 94 40.79 1.78 -17.85
C ILE A 94 41.55 1.39 -19.11
N SER A 95 42.69 0.70 -19.00
CA SER A 95 43.48 0.26 -20.15
C SER A 95 42.81 -0.83 -21.00
N ASP A 96 41.83 -1.57 -20.43
CA ASP A 96 41.10 -2.65 -21.12
C ASP A 96 39.99 -2.12 -22.03
N ILE A 97 39.52 -0.88 -21.81
CA ILE A 97 38.44 -0.28 -22.60
C ILE A 97 38.97 0.05 -24.00
N GLU A 98 38.29 -0.41 -25.03
CA GLU A 98 38.59 -0.03 -26.42
C GLU A 98 37.80 1.22 -26.80
N SER A 99 36.48 1.18 -26.60
CA SER A 99 35.60 2.31 -26.88
C SER A 99 34.37 2.34 -25.99
N ILE A 100 33.84 3.55 -25.80
CA ILE A 100 32.52 3.80 -25.22
C ILE A 100 31.77 4.72 -26.17
N SER A 101 30.55 4.37 -26.54
CA SER A 101 29.66 5.23 -27.31
C SER A 101 28.25 5.27 -26.74
N TYR A 102 27.52 6.35 -26.96
CA TYR A 102 26.10 6.44 -26.67
C TYR A 102 25.43 7.47 -27.58
N LYS A 103 24.11 7.38 -27.71
CA LYS A 103 23.32 8.31 -28.53
C LYS A 103 22.44 9.20 -27.67
N THR A 104 22.37 10.48 -28.03
CA THR A 104 21.41 11.41 -27.44
C THR A 104 20.59 12.13 -28.50
N ASN A 105 19.37 12.50 -28.17
CA ASN A 105 18.55 13.40 -28.97
C ASN A 105 17.90 14.43 -28.05
N LYS A 106 18.11 15.71 -28.31
CA LYS A 106 17.56 16.80 -27.50
C LYS A 106 17.12 17.96 -28.38
N LYS A 107 16.17 18.74 -27.86
CA LYS A 107 15.74 20.00 -28.50
C LYS A 107 16.80 21.11 -28.46
N GLY A 108 17.68 21.08 -27.46
CA GLY A 108 18.72 22.08 -27.25
C GLY A 108 19.74 22.12 -28.39
N ASN A 109 20.38 23.28 -28.57
CA ASN A 109 21.40 23.49 -29.59
C ASN A 109 22.69 22.72 -29.26
N GLN A 110 23.57 22.65 -30.26
CA GLN A 110 24.95 22.21 -30.08
C GLN A 110 25.63 23.04 -28.98
N GLY A 111 26.32 22.36 -28.06
CA GLY A 111 27.00 23.01 -26.93
C GLY A 111 26.10 23.29 -25.72
N ASP A 112 24.78 23.11 -25.81
CA ASP A 112 23.94 23.10 -24.60
C ASP A 112 24.24 21.84 -23.76
N VAL A 113 23.81 21.83 -22.50
CA VAL A 113 23.89 20.65 -21.62
C VAL A 113 23.26 19.40 -22.26
N ASP A 114 23.80 18.24 -21.92
CA ASP A 114 23.37 16.93 -22.43
C ASP A 114 23.63 15.84 -21.37
N PHE A 115 23.35 14.57 -21.69
CA PHE A 115 23.77 13.43 -20.88
C PHE A 115 25.29 13.29 -20.91
N PHE A 116 25.91 13.16 -19.75
CA PHE A 116 27.36 13.03 -19.62
C PHE A 116 27.75 11.65 -19.11
N LEU A 117 28.96 11.23 -19.45
CA LEU A 117 29.57 9.97 -19.02
C LEU A 117 30.48 10.22 -17.81
N SER A 118 30.39 9.36 -16.81
CA SER A 118 31.41 9.22 -15.76
C SER A 118 31.91 7.78 -15.68
N ILE A 119 33.21 7.63 -15.46
CA ILE A 119 33.85 6.35 -15.13
C ILE A 119 34.43 6.49 -13.72
N TYR A 120 33.85 5.75 -12.78
CA TYR A 120 34.30 5.69 -11.40
C TYR A 120 35.36 4.59 -11.27
N THR A 121 36.48 4.88 -10.60
CA THR A 121 37.59 3.93 -10.43
C THR A 121 37.98 3.73 -8.96
N ASN A 122 38.84 2.74 -8.73
CA ASN A 122 39.38 2.38 -7.42
C ASN A 122 40.88 2.75 -7.25
N GLY A 123 41.31 3.98 -7.54
CA GLY A 123 42.68 4.39 -7.21
C GLY A 123 42.94 4.55 -5.71
N THR A 124 43.17 5.77 -5.18
CA THR A 124 43.68 5.87 -3.79
C THR A 124 43.17 7.00 -2.90
N LYS A 125 42.43 7.99 -3.42
CA LYS A 125 42.36 9.30 -2.73
C LYS A 125 41.00 9.75 -2.19
N HIS A 126 39.87 9.33 -2.76
CA HIS A 126 38.56 9.90 -2.41
C HIS A 126 37.50 8.85 -2.06
N GLY A 127 36.76 9.06 -0.97
CA GLY A 127 35.47 8.41 -0.66
C GLY A 127 35.32 6.91 -1.01
N TRP A 128 34.13 6.55 -1.50
CA TRP A 128 33.82 5.21 -1.99
C TRP A 128 34.25 4.99 -3.45
N TYR A 129 34.46 6.09 -4.18
CA TYR A 129 35.04 6.14 -5.51
C TYR A 129 36.25 7.06 -5.46
N GLU A 130 37.42 6.57 -5.86
CA GLU A 130 38.66 7.29 -5.60
C GLU A 130 38.93 8.34 -6.68
N GLU A 131 38.97 7.95 -7.94
CA GLU A 131 39.12 8.86 -9.07
C GLU A 131 37.91 8.74 -9.98
N ARG A 132 37.65 9.81 -10.74
CA ARG A 132 36.45 9.88 -11.58
C ARG A 132 36.71 10.66 -12.85
N LEU A 133 36.82 9.92 -13.96
CA LEU A 133 36.88 10.51 -15.29
C LEU A 133 35.47 10.92 -15.72
N ASN A 134 35.26 12.18 -16.07
CA ASN A 134 33.99 12.71 -16.55
C ASN A 134 34.16 13.22 -17.98
N ALA A 135 33.22 12.90 -18.85
CA ALA A 135 33.16 13.40 -20.21
C ALA A 135 31.81 14.06 -20.45
N GLU A 136 31.83 15.39 -20.61
CA GLU A 136 30.65 16.17 -20.93
C GLU A 136 30.61 16.47 -22.43
N PRO A 137 29.51 16.14 -23.13
CA PRO A 137 29.38 16.31 -24.58
C PRO A 137 29.79 17.68 -25.13
N MET A 138 29.51 18.77 -24.41
CA MET A 138 29.83 20.12 -24.87
C MET A 138 31.32 20.39 -25.08
N TYR A 139 32.22 19.62 -24.46
CA TYR A 139 33.67 19.77 -24.60
C TYR A 139 34.28 18.81 -25.62
N SER A 140 33.46 17.97 -26.26
CA SER A 140 33.94 16.95 -27.20
C SER A 140 34.70 17.56 -28.37
N ASN A 141 35.75 16.87 -28.81
CA ASN A 141 36.46 17.23 -30.03
C ASN A 141 35.55 16.99 -31.25
N GLY A 142 35.70 17.83 -32.28
CA GLY A 142 34.91 17.71 -33.51
C GLY A 142 33.40 17.83 -33.28
N LEU A 143 32.97 18.71 -32.36
CA LEU A 143 31.57 18.86 -31.97
C LEU A 143 30.66 19.12 -33.19
N ASN A 144 29.73 18.20 -33.43
CA ASN A 144 28.71 18.20 -34.47
C ASN A 144 27.45 17.52 -33.91
N ALA A 145 26.64 18.30 -33.20
CA ALA A 145 25.48 17.81 -32.48
C ALA A 145 24.25 18.70 -32.73
N PRO A 146 23.69 18.69 -33.95
CA PRO A 146 22.51 19.46 -34.29
C PRO A 146 21.32 19.12 -33.38
N ALA A 147 20.50 20.14 -33.09
CA ALA A 147 19.28 20.00 -32.32
C ALA A 147 18.26 19.10 -33.03
N ASN A 148 17.44 18.39 -32.25
CA ASN A 148 16.36 17.51 -32.69
C ASN A 148 16.81 16.35 -33.59
N GLN A 149 18.06 15.91 -33.43
CA GLN A 149 18.62 14.77 -34.14
C GLN A 149 19.31 13.84 -33.16
N TRP A 150 19.41 12.57 -33.55
CA TRP A 150 20.22 11.60 -32.82
C TRP A 150 21.69 11.85 -33.11
N ASN A 151 22.43 12.22 -32.07
CA ASN A 151 23.85 12.48 -32.09
C ASN A 151 24.57 11.32 -31.39
N THR A 152 25.65 10.84 -31.98
CA THR A 152 26.51 9.81 -31.37
C THR A 152 27.68 10.51 -30.68
N TRP A 153 27.93 10.14 -29.43
CA TRP A 153 29.11 10.49 -28.66
C TRP A 153 29.99 9.26 -28.55
N SER A 154 31.29 9.37 -28.80
CA SER A 154 32.21 8.22 -28.79
C SER A 154 33.56 8.62 -28.22
N THR A 155 34.28 7.69 -27.61
CA THR A 155 35.70 7.89 -27.23
C THR A 155 36.65 7.72 -28.41
N GLU A 156 36.18 7.23 -29.55
CA GLU A 156 36.97 7.07 -30.78
C GLU A 156 37.20 8.41 -31.50
N ASP A 157 38.19 8.45 -32.39
CA ASP A 157 38.49 9.65 -33.19
C ASP A 157 37.37 9.96 -34.19
N GLY A 158 37.01 11.23 -34.32
CA GLY A 158 35.92 11.68 -35.20
C GLY A 158 35.07 12.80 -34.62
N ASN A 159 33.84 12.93 -35.17
CA ASN A 159 32.87 13.90 -34.67
C ASN A 159 32.40 13.49 -33.27
N ASN A 160 32.20 14.49 -32.39
CA ASN A 160 31.72 14.29 -31.03
C ASN A 160 32.62 13.32 -30.21
N GLN A 161 33.93 13.38 -30.43
CA GLN A 161 34.88 12.59 -29.66
C GLN A 161 34.94 13.09 -28.22
N LEU A 162 34.56 12.23 -27.28
CA LEU A 162 34.57 12.50 -25.85
C LEU A 162 35.97 12.75 -25.33
N VAL A 163 36.10 13.81 -24.55
CA VAL A 163 37.30 14.17 -23.79
C VAL A 163 36.98 14.15 -22.31
N PHE A 164 38.00 13.87 -21.50
CA PHE A 164 37.81 13.57 -20.10
C PHE A 164 38.53 14.55 -19.18
N PHE A 165 37.89 14.87 -18.07
CA PHE A 165 38.50 15.59 -16.96
C PHE A 165 38.24 14.87 -15.64
N ASP A 166 39.13 15.06 -14.68
CA ASP A 166 38.90 14.66 -13.29
C ASP A 166 38.74 15.90 -12.41
N GLY A 167 37.48 16.20 -12.05
CA GLY A 167 37.12 17.38 -11.28
C GLY A 167 37.69 17.41 -9.85
N ASN A 168 38.30 16.31 -9.37
CA ASN A 168 39.02 16.30 -8.09
C ASN A 168 40.44 16.89 -8.21
N TYR A 169 41.01 16.95 -9.42
CA TYR A 169 42.40 17.34 -9.64
C TYR A 169 42.58 18.51 -10.61
N GLY A 170 41.51 18.95 -11.27
CA GLY A 170 41.48 20.09 -12.16
C GLY A 170 40.09 20.73 -12.25
N PRO A 171 39.91 21.73 -13.13
CA PRO A 171 38.62 22.38 -13.33
C PRO A 171 37.57 21.40 -13.88
N MET A 172 36.29 21.68 -13.58
CA MET A 172 35.18 20.93 -14.16
C MET A 172 35.03 21.31 -15.63
N GLY A 173 35.37 20.38 -16.53
CA GLY A 173 35.13 20.49 -17.97
C GLY A 173 35.96 21.56 -18.69
N TYR A 174 36.69 21.17 -19.74
CA TYR A 174 37.38 22.13 -20.60
C TYR A 174 37.71 21.54 -21.97
N TYR A 175 37.79 22.41 -22.98
CA TYR A 175 38.16 22.05 -24.36
C TYR A 175 39.60 21.54 -24.44
N ASN A 176 39.85 20.63 -25.39
CA ASN A 176 41.16 19.99 -25.58
C ASN A 176 41.65 19.20 -24.35
N SER A 177 40.72 18.74 -23.51
CA SER A 177 41.04 17.76 -22.47
C SER A 177 41.52 16.44 -23.08
N PRO A 178 42.24 15.59 -22.33
CA PRO A 178 42.70 14.30 -22.82
C PRO A 178 41.56 13.39 -23.32
N THR A 179 41.77 12.70 -24.43
CA THR A 179 40.88 11.62 -24.89
C THR A 179 41.11 10.34 -24.09
N LEU A 180 40.23 9.34 -24.22
CA LEU A 180 40.45 8.03 -23.61
C LEU A 180 41.77 7.39 -24.07
N SER A 181 42.09 7.47 -25.38
CA SER A 181 43.36 6.96 -25.92
C SER A 181 44.57 7.60 -25.23
N GLN A 182 44.55 8.92 -25.04
CA GLN A 182 45.65 9.64 -24.38
C GLN A 182 45.77 9.25 -22.90
N ILE A 183 44.65 9.07 -22.19
CA ILE A 183 44.64 8.54 -20.82
C ILE A 183 45.22 7.13 -20.76
N GLN A 184 45.06 6.33 -21.81
CA GLN A 184 45.56 4.96 -21.88
C GLN A 184 47.04 4.86 -22.30
N GLU A 185 47.62 5.92 -22.87
CA GLU A 185 49.03 5.95 -23.29
C GLU A 185 49.99 6.11 -22.10
N GLY A 186 49.60 6.85 -21.06
CA GLY A 186 50.48 7.15 -19.93
C GLY A 186 49.81 7.92 -18.80
N GLU A 187 50.65 8.50 -17.93
CA GLU A 187 50.18 9.36 -16.85
C GLU A 187 49.59 10.66 -17.41
N VAL A 188 48.52 11.14 -16.79
CA VAL A 188 47.90 12.44 -17.10
C VAL A 188 48.20 13.43 -15.99
N THR A 189 48.76 14.58 -16.37
CA THR A 189 49.02 15.69 -15.45
C THR A 189 47.85 16.66 -15.47
N TRP A 190 47.10 16.67 -14.38
CA TRP A 190 46.11 17.68 -14.03
C TRP A 190 46.79 18.87 -13.32
N GLU A 191 46.03 19.91 -13.00
CA GLU A 191 46.57 21.13 -12.36
C GLU A 191 47.30 20.82 -11.05
N ASN A 192 46.79 19.89 -10.25
CA ASN A 192 47.27 19.62 -8.89
C ASN A 192 47.89 18.23 -8.69
N SER A 193 47.92 17.38 -9.73
CA SER A 193 48.42 16.01 -9.61
C SER A 193 48.70 15.35 -10.95
N THR A 194 49.60 14.37 -10.95
CA THR A 194 49.84 13.45 -12.08
C THR A 194 49.34 12.07 -11.69
N ILE A 195 48.48 11.47 -12.51
CA ILE A 195 47.77 10.22 -12.20
C ILE A 195 47.91 9.25 -13.37
N ASP A 196 48.27 8.01 -13.07
CA ASP A 196 48.15 6.88 -13.99
C ASP A 196 46.81 6.18 -13.80
N TYR A 197 45.93 6.27 -14.79
CA TYR A 197 44.62 5.63 -14.75
C TYR A 197 44.63 4.20 -15.28
N ARG A 198 45.67 3.81 -16.03
CA ARG A 198 45.66 2.59 -16.87
C ARG A 198 45.34 1.34 -16.09
N GLU A 199 45.94 1.18 -14.91
CA GLU A 199 45.78 0.00 -14.06
C GLU A 199 44.62 0.10 -13.06
N GLN A 200 43.94 1.25 -13.00
CA GLN A 200 42.80 1.43 -12.12
C GLN A 200 41.61 0.63 -12.65
N LYS A 201 40.95 -0.10 -11.76
CA LYS A 201 39.74 -0.87 -12.07
C LYS A 201 38.55 0.07 -12.09
N VAL A 202 37.70 -0.10 -13.08
CA VAL A 202 36.39 0.53 -13.12
C VAL A 202 35.53 -0.08 -12.03
N GLN A 203 34.88 0.79 -11.25
CA GLN A 203 33.86 0.41 -10.27
C GLN A 203 32.46 0.51 -10.87
N LYS A 204 32.19 1.59 -11.61
CA LYS A 204 30.91 1.85 -12.28
C LYS A 204 31.13 2.70 -13.52
N PHE A 205 30.36 2.45 -14.56
CA PHE A 205 30.07 3.46 -15.57
C PHE A 205 28.77 4.16 -15.18
N LYS A 206 28.67 5.44 -15.48
CA LYS A 206 27.44 6.22 -15.29
C LYS A 206 27.19 7.07 -16.53
N ILE A 207 25.98 7.03 -17.05
CA ILE A 207 25.49 8.03 -17.99
C ILE A 207 24.28 8.70 -17.39
N GLY A 208 24.25 10.03 -17.35
CA GLY A 208 23.17 10.73 -16.67
C GLY A 208 23.15 12.23 -16.86
N THR A 209 22.23 12.87 -16.15
CA THR A 209 22.05 14.33 -16.13
C THR A 209 22.73 14.95 -14.93
N GLY A 210 23.26 16.17 -15.06
CA GLY A 210 23.81 16.91 -13.92
C GLY A 210 22.71 17.51 -13.06
N SER A 211 22.87 17.45 -11.74
CA SER A 211 21.88 17.97 -10.78
C SER A 211 21.58 19.46 -10.96
N ALA A 212 22.55 20.24 -11.41
CA ALA A 212 22.40 21.67 -11.64
C ALA A 212 21.46 22.02 -12.81
N TRP A 213 21.26 21.12 -13.79
CA TRP A 213 20.44 21.39 -14.98
C TRP A 213 19.29 20.41 -15.21
N ALA A 214 19.22 19.31 -14.46
CA ALA A 214 18.20 18.28 -14.62
C ALA A 214 16.76 18.84 -14.62
N LYS A 215 16.47 19.84 -13.78
CA LYS A 215 15.13 20.46 -13.65
C LYS A 215 14.52 20.93 -14.97
N ASN A 216 15.34 21.47 -15.88
CA ASN A 216 14.88 22.00 -17.16
C ASN A 216 15.19 21.06 -18.33
N PHE A 217 15.72 19.88 -18.04
CA PHE A 217 16.12 18.89 -19.04
C PHE A 217 15.02 17.82 -19.12
N THR A 218 13.94 18.14 -19.84
CA THR A 218 12.70 17.34 -19.90
C THR A 218 12.41 16.74 -21.28
N ASP A 219 13.14 17.15 -22.31
CA ASP A 219 12.92 16.72 -23.70
C ASP A 219 14.26 16.32 -24.34
N ALA A 220 14.91 15.37 -23.67
CA ALA A 220 16.13 14.74 -24.13
C ALA A 220 16.06 13.23 -23.96
N TYR A 221 16.67 12.51 -24.88
CA TYR A 221 16.63 11.06 -24.99
C TYR A 221 18.05 10.49 -24.94
N LEU A 222 18.21 9.33 -24.31
CA LEU A 222 19.43 8.54 -24.25
C LEU A 222 19.14 7.13 -24.78
N ASP A 223 20.04 6.59 -25.60
CA ASP A 223 19.95 5.22 -26.10
C ASP A 223 21.32 4.69 -26.58
N ASP A 224 21.35 3.42 -26.98
CA ASP A 224 22.45 2.75 -27.71
C ASP A 224 23.81 2.90 -27.02
N ILE A 225 23.85 2.63 -25.71
CA ILE A 225 25.08 2.71 -24.93
C ILE A 225 25.90 1.47 -25.22
N THR A 226 27.04 1.63 -25.88
CA THR A 226 27.93 0.52 -26.22
C THR A 226 29.28 0.69 -25.53
N ILE A 227 29.73 -0.37 -24.86
CA ILE A 227 31.07 -0.45 -24.27
C ILE A 227 31.79 -1.64 -24.91
N THR A 228 32.92 -1.36 -25.55
CA THR A 228 33.77 -2.38 -26.18
C THR A 228 35.10 -2.45 -25.44
N LEU A 229 35.55 -3.66 -25.13
CA LEU A 229 36.83 -3.96 -24.51
C LEU A 229 37.81 -4.47 -25.55
N LYS A 230 39.11 -4.22 -25.36
CA LYS A 230 40.19 -4.63 -26.28
C LYS A 230 40.34 -6.14 -26.48
N ASN A 231 39.68 -6.93 -25.63
CA ASN A 231 39.61 -8.38 -25.79
C ASN A 231 38.49 -8.83 -26.76
N GLY A 232 37.76 -7.88 -27.37
CA GLY A 232 36.68 -8.11 -28.32
C GLY A 232 35.30 -8.27 -27.68
N ILE A 233 35.17 -8.21 -26.35
CA ILE A 233 33.85 -8.16 -25.70
C ILE A 233 33.21 -6.80 -26.01
N SER A 234 31.98 -6.81 -26.51
CA SER A 234 31.20 -5.61 -26.78
C SER A 234 29.82 -5.79 -26.19
N VAL A 235 29.37 -4.85 -25.36
CA VAL A 235 28.02 -4.89 -24.77
C VAL A 235 27.29 -3.62 -25.14
N THR A 236 26.12 -3.79 -25.74
CA THR A 236 25.19 -2.70 -26.05
C THR A 236 24.03 -2.79 -25.08
N PHE A 237 23.81 -1.73 -24.32
CA PHE A 237 22.62 -1.53 -23.49
C PHE A 237 21.59 -0.79 -24.35
N ASP A 238 20.64 -1.56 -24.86
CA ASP A 238 19.49 -1.04 -25.59
C ASP A 238 18.45 -0.60 -24.56
N LEU A 239 18.11 0.68 -24.56
CA LEU A 239 17.16 1.23 -23.61
C LEU A 239 15.71 1.06 -24.10
N GLN A 240 15.52 0.31 -25.21
CA GLN A 240 14.21 0.02 -25.77
C GLN A 240 13.45 -1.08 -25.04
N PRO A 241 12.11 -0.95 -24.90
CA PRO A 241 11.25 -2.07 -24.59
C PRO A 241 11.52 -3.21 -25.57
N SER A 242 11.70 -4.41 -25.02
CA SER A 242 11.79 -5.62 -25.84
C SER A 242 10.54 -5.76 -26.73
N ASN A 243 10.63 -6.51 -27.84
CA ASN A 243 9.45 -6.79 -28.66
C ASN A 243 8.33 -7.46 -27.86
N THR A 244 8.70 -8.28 -26.87
CA THR A 244 7.77 -8.90 -25.91
C THR A 244 7.08 -7.85 -25.04
N GLU A 245 7.82 -6.86 -24.53
CA GLU A 245 7.25 -5.77 -23.75
C GLU A 245 6.29 -4.92 -24.59
N LYS A 246 6.68 -4.55 -25.82
CA LYS A 246 5.80 -3.83 -26.76
C LYS A 246 4.51 -4.63 -27.03
N ALA A 247 4.62 -5.94 -27.23
CA ALA A 247 3.48 -6.83 -27.43
C ALA A 247 2.59 -6.91 -26.17
N ALA A 248 3.19 -7.01 -24.98
CA ALA A 248 2.49 -7.05 -23.70
C ALA A 248 1.71 -5.75 -23.45
N ILE A 249 2.33 -4.57 -23.63
CA ILE A 249 1.67 -3.26 -23.52
C ILE A 249 0.50 -3.16 -24.52
N THR A 250 0.71 -3.59 -25.78
CA THR A 250 -0.35 -3.62 -26.79
C THR A 250 -1.52 -4.52 -26.37
N ALA A 251 -1.21 -5.68 -25.80
CA ALA A 251 -2.21 -6.63 -25.33
C ALA A 251 -3.00 -6.07 -24.15
N VAL A 252 -2.34 -5.44 -23.17
CA VAL A 252 -3.00 -4.75 -22.05
C VAL A 252 -3.86 -3.57 -22.52
N ASN A 253 -3.38 -2.78 -23.49
CA ASN A 253 -4.17 -1.70 -24.07
C ASN A 253 -5.44 -2.19 -24.77
N SER A 254 -5.49 -3.46 -25.16
CA SER A 254 -6.66 -4.12 -25.76
C SER A 254 -7.60 -4.76 -24.74
N VAL A 255 -7.26 -4.76 -23.45
CA VAL A 255 -8.13 -5.27 -22.38
C VAL A 255 -9.40 -4.43 -22.28
N THR A 256 -10.53 -5.13 -22.22
CA THR A 256 -11.88 -4.55 -22.03
C THR A 256 -12.63 -5.15 -20.85
N ASP A 257 -12.16 -6.29 -20.34
CA ASP A 257 -12.80 -7.05 -19.27
C ASP A 257 -11.79 -7.98 -18.58
N ILE A 258 -12.24 -8.69 -17.54
CA ILE A 258 -11.40 -9.62 -16.80
C ILE A 258 -10.95 -10.84 -17.61
N GLY A 259 -11.74 -11.30 -18.57
CA GLY A 259 -11.37 -12.45 -19.40
C GLY A 259 -10.16 -12.15 -20.28
N THR A 260 -10.19 -10.97 -20.93
CA THR A 260 -9.08 -10.46 -21.74
C THR A 260 -7.85 -10.17 -20.89
N LEU A 261 -8.00 -9.53 -19.72
CA LEU A 261 -6.88 -9.30 -18.81
C LEU A 261 -6.20 -10.60 -18.37
N LYS A 262 -6.99 -11.60 -17.96
CA LYS A 262 -6.44 -12.92 -17.60
C LYS A 262 -5.73 -13.60 -18.75
N GLY A 263 -6.25 -13.47 -19.97
CA GLY A 263 -5.58 -13.98 -21.17
C GLY A 263 -4.19 -13.35 -21.37
N VAL A 264 -4.07 -12.04 -21.13
CA VAL A 264 -2.78 -11.34 -21.18
C VAL A 264 -1.85 -11.79 -20.06
N LEU A 265 -2.34 -11.90 -18.82
CA LEU A 265 -1.53 -12.27 -17.66
C LEU A 265 -1.16 -13.77 -17.61
N ALA A 266 -1.92 -14.63 -18.29
CA ALA A 266 -1.63 -16.06 -18.39
C ALA A 266 -0.37 -16.33 -19.24
N ASP A 267 0.02 -15.37 -20.09
CA ASP A 267 1.31 -15.41 -20.75
C ASP A 267 2.40 -14.92 -19.78
N SER A 268 3.18 -15.86 -19.23
CA SER A 268 4.25 -15.55 -18.29
C SER A 268 5.34 -14.64 -18.89
N SER A 269 5.49 -14.62 -20.22
CA SER A 269 6.42 -13.72 -20.91
C SER A 269 5.91 -12.27 -20.87
N TYR A 270 4.59 -12.07 -20.92
CA TYR A 270 4.00 -10.73 -20.81
C TYR A 270 4.04 -10.21 -19.38
N SER A 271 3.67 -11.02 -18.38
CA SER A 271 3.77 -10.58 -16.99
C SER A 271 5.21 -10.28 -16.58
N ALA A 272 6.18 -11.07 -17.07
CA ALA A 272 7.60 -10.83 -16.85
C ALA A 272 8.08 -9.56 -17.57
N ALA A 273 7.69 -9.35 -18.83
CA ALA A 273 8.05 -8.16 -19.59
C ALA A 273 7.45 -6.86 -19.02
N ILE A 274 6.26 -6.92 -18.42
CA ILE A 274 5.67 -5.78 -17.69
C ILE A 274 6.38 -5.55 -16.35
N GLY A 275 7.06 -6.58 -15.82
CA GLY A 275 7.75 -6.52 -14.53
C GLY A 275 6.82 -6.64 -13.32
N ILE A 276 5.67 -7.33 -13.47
CA ILE A 276 4.74 -7.60 -12.37
C ILE A 276 5.38 -8.61 -11.41
N SER A 277 5.45 -8.27 -10.13
CA SER A 277 6.04 -9.16 -9.13
C SER A 277 5.23 -10.46 -8.94
N SER A 278 5.92 -11.56 -8.63
CA SER A 278 5.28 -12.83 -8.31
C SER A 278 4.39 -12.75 -7.08
N GLU A 279 4.73 -11.90 -6.10
CA GLU A 279 3.89 -11.61 -4.93
C GLU A 279 2.55 -10.99 -5.33
N VAL A 280 2.56 -9.94 -6.16
CA VAL A 280 1.33 -9.31 -6.62
C VAL A 280 0.50 -10.29 -7.45
N MET A 281 1.14 -11.07 -8.32
CA MET A 281 0.43 -12.10 -9.09
C MET A 281 -0.19 -13.16 -8.17
N GLY A 282 0.50 -13.54 -7.09
CA GLY A 282 -0.04 -14.41 -6.04
C GLY A 282 -1.32 -13.84 -5.42
N LYS A 283 -1.29 -12.57 -4.98
CA LYS A 283 -2.46 -11.87 -4.42
C LYS A 283 -3.61 -11.79 -5.42
N PHE A 284 -3.32 -11.48 -6.68
CA PHE A 284 -4.32 -11.46 -7.74
C PHE A 284 -5.00 -12.83 -7.89
N ASN A 285 -4.22 -13.91 -7.90
CA ASN A 285 -4.72 -15.28 -8.06
C ASN A 285 -5.46 -15.83 -6.83
N GLU A 286 -5.16 -15.33 -5.63
CA GLU A 286 -5.86 -15.72 -4.39
C GLU A 286 -7.28 -15.15 -4.32
N MET A 287 -7.53 -13.99 -4.92
CA MET A 287 -8.87 -13.43 -5.02
C MET A 287 -9.79 -14.36 -5.82
N PRO A 288 -11.00 -14.68 -5.34
CA PRO A 288 -11.88 -15.62 -6.01
C PRO A 288 -12.25 -15.17 -7.42
N ASP A 289 -12.16 -16.10 -8.37
CA ASP A 289 -12.58 -15.83 -9.75
C ASP A 289 -14.07 -15.51 -9.82
N ARG A 290 -14.42 -14.49 -10.60
CA ARG A 290 -15.81 -14.05 -10.85
C ARG A 290 -16.60 -13.62 -9.62
N GLN A 291 -15.96 -13.36 -8.49
CA GLN A 291 -16.60 -12.72 -7.32
C GLN A 291 -16.38 -11.20 -7.30
N GLY A 292 -16.28 -10.58 -8.47
CA GLY A 292 -16.17 -9.13 -8.63
C GLY A 292 -14.78 -8.52 -8.36
N ARG A 293 -13.94 -9.09 -7.48
CA ARG A 293 -12.65 -8.48 -7.10
C ARG A 293 -11.61 -8.43 -8.22
N GLN A 294 -11.34 -9.56 -8.85
CA GLN A 294 -10.48 -9.59 -10.03
C GLN A 294 -11.08 -8.75 -11.18
N GLN A 295 -12.40 -8.69 -11.28
CA GLN A 295 -13.08 -7.83 -12.26
C GLN A 295 -12.85 -6.35 -11.97
N ALA A 296 -12.91 -5.92 -10.71
CA ALA A 296 -12.60 -4.55 -10.31
C ALA A 296 -11.15 -4.16 -10.64
N VAL A 297 -10.19 -5.10 -10.54
CA VAL A 297 -8.81 -4.89 -11.03
C VAL A 297 -8.80 -4.61 -12.53
N ALA A 298 -9.52 -5.41 -13.33
CA ALA A 298 -9.61 -5.19 -14.78
C ALA A 298 -10.30 -3.86 -15.12
N GLU A 299 -11.39 -3.53 -14.44
CA GLU A 299 -12.08 -2.25 -14.59
C GLU A 299 -11.17 -1.07 -14.23
N PHE A 300 -10.35 -1.20 -13.19
CA PHE A 300 -9.34 -0.20 -12.83
C PHE A 300 -8.29 -0.03 -13.93
N ILE A 301 -7.73 -1.13 -14.48
CA ILE A 301 -6.78 -1.07 -15.60
C ILE A 301 -7.40 -0.37 -16.82
N VAL A 302 -8.67 -0.64 -17.12
CA VAL A 302 -9.37 0.03 -18.22
C VAL A 302 -9.58 1.52 -17.91
N GLY A 303 -10.00 1.86 -16.70
CA GLY A 303 -10.32 3.23 -16.28
C GLY A 303 -9.09 4.11 -16.03
N ALA A 304 -7.97 3.54 -15.60
CA ALA A 304 -6.71 4.25 -15.34
C ALA A 304 -5.86 4.45 -16.61
N LYS A 305 -6.33 3.95 -17.77
CA LYS A 305 -5.64 4.06 -19.05
C LYS A 305 -5.54 5.53 -19.48
N PRO A 306 -4.33 6.07 -19.71
CA PRO A 306 -4.17 7.43 -20.24
C PRO A 306 -4.82 7.61 -21.61
N GLN A 307 -5.08 8.86 -22.01
CA GLN A 307 -5.51 9.16 -23.36
C GLN A 307 -4.45 8.67 -24.37
N GLY A 308 -4.82 7.71 -25.23
CA GLY A 308 -3.91 7.07 -26.18
C GLY A 308 -3.36 5.71 -25.72
N GLY A 309 -3.69 5.26 -24.50
CA GLY A 309 -3.22 4.00 -23.95
C GLY A 309 -2.00 4.14 -23.05
N TYR A 310 -1.62 3.05 -22.42
CA TYR A 310 -0.33 2.90 -21.75
C TYR A 310 0.80 2.97 -22.79
N THR A 311 1.84 3.75 -22.48
CA THR A 311 2.98 3.97 -23.37
C THR A 311 4.23 3.19 -22.97
N ASP A 312 4.29 2.69 -21.74
CA ASP A 312 5.39 1.91 -21.19
C ASP A 312 4.91 0.85 -20.19
N ALA A 313 5.74 -0.16 -19.93
CA ALA A 313 5.43 -1.25 -19.01
C ALA A 313 5.26 -0.78 -17.56
N ARG A 314 5.97 0.28 -17.14
CA ARG A 314 5.89 0.80 -15.78
C ARG A 314 4.49 1.34 -15.48
N GLN A 315 3.87 2.07 -16.40
CA GLN A 315 2.49 2.56 -16.21
C GLN A 315 1.50 1.40 -16.03
N VAL A 316 1.67 0.33 -16.82
CA VAL A 316 0.84 -0.89 -16.68
C VAL A 316 1.07 -1.54 -15.33
N LYS A 317 2.34 -1.74 -14.95
CA LYS A 317 2.73 -2.32 -13.66
C LYS A 317 2.17 -1.51 -12.51
N GLU A 318 2.38 -0.20 -12.49
CA GLU A 318 1.89 0.69 -11.43
C GLU A 318 0.37 0.61 -11.30
N ALA A 319 -0.38 0.64 -12.41
CA ALA A 319 -1.83 0.51 -12.39
C ALA A 319 -2.29 -0.87 -11.89
N PHE A 320 -1.62 -1.94 -12.32
CA PHE A 320 -1.95 -3.31 -11.94
C PHE A 320 -1.62 -3.60 -10.47
N GLU A 321 -0.38 -3.35 -10.04
CA GLU A 321 0.03 -3.62 -8.66
C GLU A 321 -0.76 -2.76 -7.67
N TYR A 322 -1.06 -1.51 -8.02
CA TYR A 322 -1.94 -0.65 -7.23
C TYR A 322 -3.32 -1.26 -7.06
N SER A 323 -4.02 -1.57 -8.17
CA SER A 323 -5.39 -2.09 -8.10
C SER A 323 -5.48 -3.46 -7.44
N VAL A 324 -4.49 -4.34 -7.65
CA VAL A 324 -4.42 -5.62 -6.94
C VAL A 324 -4.26 -5.42 -5.44
N GLY A 325 -3.40 -4.49 -5.00
CA GLY A 325 -3.23 -4.17 -3.58
C GLY A 325 -4.56 -3.74 -2.93
N GLN A 326 -5.26 -2.80 -3.57
CA GLN A 326 -6.55 -2.30 -3.10
C GLN A 326 -7.61 -3.42 -3.00
N GLU A 327 -7.81 -4.18 -4.07
CA GLU A 327 -8.85 -5.22 -4.09
C GLU A 327 -8.50 -6.42 -3.21
N TYR A 328 -7.22 -6.73 -3.04
CA TYR A 328 -6.77 -7.78 -2.13
C TYR A 328 -7.00 -7.41 -0.66
N ASN A 329 -6.74 -6.16 -0.26
CA ASN A 329 -7.06 -5.69 1.09
C ASN A 329 -8.56 -5.75 1.36
N LYS A 330 -9.40 -5.40 0.38
CA LYS A 330 -10.87 -5.55 0.48
C LYS A 330 -11.29 -7.01 0.63
N PHE A 331 -10.64 -7.91 -0.09
CA PHE A 331 -10.85 -9.35 0.03
C PHE A 331 -10.51 -9.86 1.45
N LEU A 332 -9.35 -9.46 2.00
CA LEU A 332 -8.96 -9.83 3.35
C LEU A 332 -9.93 -9.31 4.42
N PHE A 333 -10.35 -8.05 4.31
CA PHE A 333 -11.33 -7.46 5.21
C PHE A 333 -12.64 -8.27 5.23
N ILE A 334 -13.19 -8.59 4.06
CA ILE A 334 -14.45 -9.33 3.98
C ILE A 334 -14.32 -10.76 4.46
N ASN A 335 -13.22 -11.46 4.17
CA ASN A 335 -13.00 -12.78 4.75
C ASN A 335 -12.92 -12.74 6.28
N ALA A 336 -12.31 -11.69 6.86
CA ALA A 336 -12.20 -11.54 8.29
C ALA A 336 -13.56 -11.19 8.93
N VAL A 337 -14.32 -10.27 8.33
CA VAL A 337 -15.66 -9.88 8.80
C VAL A 337 -16.64 -11.04 8.67
N ASP A 338 -16.70 -11.71 7.52
CA ASP A 338 -17.62 -12.84 7.30
C ASP A 338 -17.19 -14.09 8.07
N GLY A 339 -15.89 -14.24 8.35
CA GLY A 339 -15.33 -15.35 9.13
C GLY A 339 -15.42 -15.20 10.65
N ALA A 340 -15.73 -14.01 11.18
CA ALA A 340 -15.75 -13.76 12.62
C ALA A 340 -16.85 -14.56 13.35
N GLN A 341 -16.48 -15.29 14.40
CA GLN A 341 -17.41 -16.13 15.17
C GLN A 341 -18.05 -15.40 16.36
N ASP A 342 -17.40 -14.35 16.85
CA ASP A 342 -17.85 -13.56 18.00
C ASP A 342 -17.47 -12.08 17.85
N GLY A 343 -17.96 -11.25 18.77
CA GLY A 343 -17.72 -9.80 18.73
C GLY A 343 -16.25 -9.42 18.93
N GLY A 344 -15.46 -10.25 19.62
CA GLY A 344 -14.02 -10.06 19.78
C GLY A 344 -13.28 -10.24 18.45
N GLN A 345 -13.60 -11.31 17.71
CA GLN A 345 -13.05 -11.55 16.38
C GLN A 345 -13.51 -10.49 15.38
N MET A 346 -14.76 -10.05 15.44
CA MET A 346 -15.26 -8.94 14.61
C MET A 346 -14.50 -7.65 14.89
N LYS A 347 -14.25 -7.34 16.18
CA LYS A 347 -13.43 -6.20 16.59
C LYS A 347 -12.01 -6.32 16.03
N THR A 348 -11.38 -7.49 16.12
CA THR A 348 -10.03 -7.72 15.56
C THR A 348 -10.00 -7.51 14.04
N ALA A 349 -11.04 -7.96 13.31
CA ALA A 349 -11.16 -7.72 11.88
C ALA A 349 -11.22 -6.21 11.55
N LEU A 350 -12.07 -5.45 12.27
CA LEU A 350 -12.16 -4.00 12.13
C LEU A 350 -10.83 -3.30 12.45
N GLN A 351 -10.20 -3.67 13.58
CA GLN A 351 -8.92 -3.10 14.01
C GLN A 351 -7.78 -3.31 13.01
N THR A 352 -7.77 -4.48 12.37
CA THR A 352 -6.71 -4.87 11.44
C THR A 352 -6.88 -4.18 10.09
N TYR A 353 -8.09 -4.19 9.53
CA TYR A 353 -8.29 -3.88 8.12
C TYR A 353 -8.96 -2.52 7.86
N ALA A 354 -9.77 -1.98 8.78
CA ALA A 354 -10.42 -0.68 8.54
C ALA A 354 -9.40 0.46 8.34
N PRO A 355 -8.31 0.56 9.12
CA PRO A 355 -7.27 1.58 8.89
C PRO A 355 -6.56 1.41 7.55
N ILE A 356 -6.30 0.17 7.13
CA ILE A 356 -5.67 -0.14 5.84
C ILE A 356 -6.56 0.34 4.70
N LEU A 357 -7.84 -0.07 4.71
CA LEU A 357 -8.81 0.30 3.68
C LEU A 357 -9.12 1.79 3.65
N ASN A 358 -9.12 2.46 4.81
CA ASN A 358 -9.23 3.91 4.87
C ASN A 358 -8.01 4.58 4.21
N SER A 359 -6.79 4.17 4.56
CA SER A 359 -5.56 4.69 3.96
C SER A 359 -5.55 4.51 2.44
N ASP A 360 -5.90 3.31 1.97
CA ASP A 360 -6.08 2.94 0.57
C ASP A 360 -7.04 3.90 -0.17
N ARG A 361 -8.20 4.19 0.44
CA ARG A 361 -9.18 5.11 -0.13
C ARG A 361 -8.69 6.56 -0.16
N GLN A 362 -8.03 7.03 0.90
CA GLN A 362 -7.47 8.39 0.92
C GLN A 362 -6.37 8.55 -0.13
N ASP A 363 -5.53 7.54 -0.32
CA ASP A 363 -4.51 7.54 -1.38
C ASP A 363 -5.14 7.63 -2.78
N LEU A 364 -6.20 6.87 -3.06
CA LEU A 364 -6.93 6.97 -4.33
C LEU A 364 -7.48 8.38 -4.57
N ILE A 365 -8.14 8.97 -3.58
CA ILE A 365 -8.68 10.33 -3.65
C ILE A 365 -7.55 11.34 -3.95
N ASN A 366 -6.41 11.21 -3.26
CA ASN A 366 -5.24 12.06 -3.46
C ASN A 366 -4.63 11.91 -4.87
N LYS A 367 -4.52 10.67 -5.38
CA LYS A 367 -4.05 10.41 -6.75
C LYS A 367 -4.99 11.01 -7.80
N MET A 368 -6.30 10.87 -7.64
CA MET A 368 -7.27 11.48 -8.55
C MET A 368 -7.21 13.01 -8.49
N LYS A 369 -7.08 13.59 -7.28
CA LYS A 369 -6.88 15.03 -7.12
C LYS A 369 -5.61 15.52 -7.82
N ALA A 370 -4.50 14.79 -7.68
CA ALA A 370 -3.24 15.07 -8.38
C ALA A 370 -3.36 14.93 -9.91
N ALA A 371 -4.26 14.09 -10.39
CA ALA A 371 -4.61 13.95 -11.81
C ALA A 371 -5.56 15.05 -12.32
N GLY A 372 -5.93 16.03 -11.48
CA GLY A 372 -6.73 17.20 -11.88
C GLY A 372 -8.24 17.04 -11.71
N TYR A 373 -8.71 16.00 -11.02
CA TYR A 373 -10.14 15.88 -10.68
C TYR A 373 -10.55 16.98 -9.70
N THR A 374 -11.73 17.58 -9.92
CA THR A 374 -12.26 18.62 -9.04
C THR A 374 -12.87 18.02 -7.78
N ASP A 375 -12.95 18.80 -6.70
CA ASP A 375 -13.56 18.31 -5.45
C ASP A 375 -15.01 17.83 -5.67
N ALA A 376 -15.79 18.49 -6.54
CA ALA A 376 -17.15 18.04 -6.89
C ALA A 376 -17.20 16.68 -7.62
N MET A 377 -16.15 16.32 -8.37
CA MET A 377 -16.06 14.99 -9.00
C MET A 377 -15.63 13.91 -7.99
N LEU A 378 -14.93 14.30 -6.93
CA LEU A 378 -14.43 13.41 -5.88
C LEU A 378 -15.42 13.26 -4.71
N GLU A 379 -16.35 14.20 -4.54
CA GLU A 379 -17.35 14.21 -3.47
C GLU A 379 -18.12 12.88 -3.37
N PRO A 380 -18.64 12.26 -4.46
CA PRO A 380 -19.34 10.98 -4.34
C PRO A 380 -18.44 9.84 -3.82
N LEU A 381 -17.13 9.91 -4.09
CA LEU A 381 -16.17 8.93 -3.59
C LEU A 381 -15.82 9.20 -2.13
N ALA A 382 -15.62 10.47 -1.77
CA ALA A 382 -15.24 10.91 -0.43
C ALA A 382 -16.38 10.75 0.60
N GLU A 383 -17.61 11.01 0.18
CA GLU A 383 -18.82 10.97 1.02
C GLU A 383 -19.51 9.59 1.02
N SER A 384 -19.02 8.62 0.23
CA SER A 384 -19.62 7.27 0.21
C SER A 384 -19.56 6.59 1.58
N ASP A 385 -20.56 5.75 1.89
CA ASP A 385 -20.63 4.94 3.12
C ASP A 385 -19.35 4.14 3.34
N TYR A 386 -18.75 3.61 2.27
CA TYR A 386 -17.46 2.95 2.32
C TYR A 386 -16.38 3.86 2.91
N THR A 387 -16.24 5.09 2.39
CA THR A 387 -15.18 6.00 2.80
C THR A 387 -15.42 6.54 4.21
N THR A 388 -16.63 7.00 4.50
CA THR A 388 -16.95 7.65 5.78
C THR A 388 -16.95 6.64 6.93
N SER A 389 -17.49 5.44 6.74
CA SER A 389 -17.51 4.41 7.79
C SER A 389 -16.11 3.90 8.13
N LEU A 390 -15.26 3.65 7.13
CA LEU A 390 -13.88 3.21 7.37
C LEU A 390 -13.07 4.28 8.09
N LYS A 391 -13.28 5.56 7.74
CA LYS A 391 -12.66 6.67 8.43
C LYS A 391 -13.07 6.72 9.90
N GLU A 392 -14.36 6.68 10.19
CA GLU A 392 -14.87 6.79 11.56
C GLU A 392 -14.47 5.59 12.42
N VAL A 393 -14.51 4.36 11.89
CA VAL A 393 -13.96 3.19 12.60
C VAL A 393 -12.47 3.36 12.88
N SER A 394 -11.70 3.90 11.92
CA SER A 394 -10.28 4.19 12.14
C SER A 394 -10.05 5.24 13.24
N ASP A 395 -10.92 6.25 13.31
CA ASP A 395 -10.87 7.28 14.35
C ASP A 395 -11.19 6.69 15.74
N LEU A 396 -12.20 5.81 15.86
CA LEU A 396 -12.49 5.06 17.10
C LEU A 396 -11.29 4.20 17.55
N ILE A 397 -10.61 3.53 16.61
CA ILE A 397 -9.40 2.74 16.89
C ILE A 397 -8.28 3.65 17.41
N ALA A 398 -8.02 4.77 16.74
CA ALA A 398 -6.96 5.71 17.11
C ALA A 398 -7.22 6.36 18.48
N ALA A 399 -8.48 6.62 18.82
CA ALA A 399 -8.88 7.15 20.11
C ALA A 399 -8.93 6.09 21.23
N ASN A 400 -8.73 4.80 20.90
CA ASN A 400 -8.98 3.67 21.80
C ASN A 400 -10.39 3.74 22.44
N ASP A 401 -11.39 4.09 21.63
CA ASP A 401 -12.76 4.34 22.07
C ASP A 401 -13.48 3.03 22.44
N SER A 402 -14.17 3.02 23.58
CA SER A 402 -14.97 1.87 24.03
C SER A 402 -16.10 1.50 23.07
N ASN A 403 -16.62 2.47 22.30
CA ASN A 403 -17.67 2.27 21.31
C ASN A 403 -17.27 1.26 20.22
N LEU A 404 -15.97 1.04 19.97
CA LEU A 404 -15.52 0.03 19.01
C LEU A 404 -15.98 -1.39 19.39
N VAL A 405 -16.14 -1.69 20.69
CA VAL A 405 -16.68 -2.99 21.14
C VAL A 405 -18.15 -3.13 20.74
N TYR A 406 -18.94 -2.08 20.94
CA TYR A 406 -20.34 -2.03 20.55
C TYR A 406 -20.50 -2.15 19.03
N VAL A 407 -19.75 -1.35 18.26
CA VAL A 407 -19.76 -1.40 16.78
C VAL A 407 -19.47 -2.81 16.27
N ALA A 408 -18.50 -3.51 16.87
CA ALA A 408 -18.17 -4.88 16.49
C ALA A 408 -19.30 -5.89 16.82
N GLN A 409 -19.98 -5.73 17.95
CA GLN A 409 -21.12 -6.58 18.33
C GLN A 409 -22.33 -6.36 17.42
N GLU A 410 -22.66 -5.10 17.14
CA GLU A 410 -23.77 -4.77 16.25
C GLU A 410 -23.49 -5.18 14.80
N LEU A 411 -22.25 -5.02 14.32
CA LEU A 411 -21.89 -5.47 12.97
C LEU A 411 -22.00 -6.99 12.85
N LEU A 412 -21.61 -7.73 13.90
CA LEU A 412 -21.80 -9.18 13.95
C LEU A 412 -23.28 -9.57 13.91
N ALA A 413 -24.13 -8.87 14.67
CA ALA A 413 -25.57 -9.08 14.67
C ALA A 413 -26.18 -8.79 13.28
N ALA A 414 -25.82 -7.66 12.67
CA ALA A 414 -26.25 -7.27 11.33
C ALA A 414 -25.85 -8.31 10.28
N ARG A 415 -24.59 -8.77 10.31
CA ARG A 415 -24.12 -9.84 9.43
C ARG A 415 -24.93 -11.12 9.62
N ASN A 416 -25.14 -11.55 10.88
CA ASN A 416 -25.88 -12.76 11.20
C ASN A 416 -27.38 -12.68 10.83
N ALA A 417 -27.94 -11.48 10.70
CA ALA A 417 -29.31 -11.28 10.23
C ALA A 417 -29.46 -11.46 8.71
N THR A 418 -28.37 -11.49 7.94
CA THR A 418 -28.40 -11.78 6.50
C THR A 418 -28.71 -13.26 6.21
N THR A 419 -29.29 -13.54 5.04
CA THR A 419 -29.74 -14.90 4.64
C THR A 419 -28.66 -15.99 4.74
N ASN A 420 -27.38 -15.65 4.56
CA ASN A 420 -26.27 -16.60 4.62
C ASN A 420 -25.28 -16.29 5.75
N HIS A 421 -25.66 -15.42 6.70
CA HIS A 421 -24.78 -14.95 7.77
C HIS A 421 -23.46 -14.32 7.26
N ALA A 422 -23.51 -13.65 6.10
CA ALA A 422 -22.36 -13.05 5.41
C ALA A 422 -22.79 -11.84 4.57
N PHE A 423 -21.92 -10.83 4.46
CA PHE A 423 -22.18 -9.64 3.66
C PHE A 423 -21.89 -9.82 2.17
N PHE A 424 -21.00 -10.75 1.78
CA PHE A 424 -20.58 -10.98 0.38
C PHE A 424 -20.02 -9.76 -0.35
N GLY A 425 -19.43 -8.80 0.38
CA GLY A 425 -18.87 -7.62 -0.25
C GLY A 425 -18.55 -6.51 0.75
N VAL A 426 -17.75 -5.55 0.30
CA VAL A 426 -17.41 -4.37 1.10
C VAL A 426 -18.58 -3.42 1.23
N GLU A 427 -19.32 -3.18 0.14
CA GLU A 427 -20.42 -2.22 0.14
C GLU A 427 -21.50 -2.58 1.17
N PRO A 428 -22.02 -3.83 1.27
CA PRO A 428 -23.00 -4.18 2.29
C PRO A 428 -22.45 -4.11 3.72
N ALA A 429 -21.18 -4.49 3.92
CA ALA A 429 -20.54 -4.43 5.23
C ALA A 429 -20.34 -2.97 5.69
N THR A 430 -19.92 -2.08 4.79
CA THR A 430 -19.73 -0.66 5.12
C THR A 430 -21.04 0.11 5.21
N ALA A 431 -22.07 -0.27 4.47
CA ALA A 431 -23.42 0.26 4.67
C ALA A 431 -23.96 -0.10 6.06
N ALA A 432 -23.81 -1.36 6.49
CA ALA A 432 -24.19 -1.77 7.84
C ALA A 432 -23.38 -1.02 8.92
N LEU A 433 -22.08 -0.81 8.70
CA LEU A 433 -21.27 0.04 9.58
C LEU A 433 -21.81 1.47 9.63
N ARG A 434 -22.16 2.08 8.49
CA ARG A 434 -22.70 3.44 8.45
C ARG A 434 -23.95 3.57 9.31
N ASP A 435 -24.90 2.64 9.16
CA ASP A 435 -26.13 2.60 9.96
C ASP A 435 -25.83 2.52 11.48
N ILE A 436 -24.87 1.68 11.88
CA ILE A 436 -24.46 1.51 13.28
C ILE A 436 -23.81 2.78 13.83
N LEU A 437 -22.90 3.37 13.05
CA LEU A 437 -22.16 4.58 13.42
C LEU A 437 -23.07 5.80 13.50
N ASP A 438 -24.02 5.95 12.58
CA ASP A 438 -25.05 7.00 12.67
C ASP A 438 -25.92 6.82 13.93
N GLY A 439 -26.14 5.57 14.35
CA GLY A 439 -26.76 5.25 15.63
C GLY A 439 -25.95 5.66 16.87
N LEU A 440 -24.63 5.85 16.76
CA LEU A 440 -23.80 6.42 17.83
C LEU A 440 -24.00 7.93 17.99
N GLY A 441 -24.31 8.61 16.87
CA GLY A 441 -24.42 10.07 16.73
C GLY A 441 -25.86 10.62 16.78
N LEU A 442 -26.88 9.77 16.66
CA LEU A 442 -28.13 10.09 17.33
C LEU A 442 -27.78 10.24 18.80
N PRO A 443 -28.23 11.29 19.50
CA PRO A 443 -28.42 11.10 20.92
C PRO A 443 -29.27 9.84 20.99
N VAL A 444 -28.70 8.75 21.49
CA VAL A 444 -29.47 8.01 22.47
C VAL A 444 -29.84 9.11 23.43
N THR A 445 -31.06 9.61 23.31
CA THR A 445 -31.73 10.25 24.42
C THR A 445 -31.85 9.12 25.43
N ILE A 446 -30.74 8.76 26.07
CA ILE A 446 -30.78 8.55 27.49
C ILE A 446 -31.09 9.96 27.96
N GLU A 447 -32.39 10.23 28.08
CA GLU A 447 -32.86 11.29 28.93
C GLU A 447 -32.33 10.93 30.32
N TRP A 448 -31.08 11.32 30.60
CA TRP A 448 -30.56 11.44 31.95
C TRP A 448 -31.26 12.63 32.58
N ASN A 449 -32.56 12.49 32.83
CA ASN A 449 -33.39 13.35 33.66
C ASN A 449 -34.75 12.68 33.83
N TRP A 450 -34.77 11.63 34.63
CA TRP A 450 -35.93 11.41 35.49
C TRP A 450 -35.54 11.79 36.92
N SER A 451 -35.02 13.01 37.12
CA SER A 451 -35.43 13.67 38.36
C SER A 451 -36.90 13.98 38.14
N LYS A 452 -37.78 13.22 38.79
CA LYS A 452 -38.99 13.87 39.25
C LYS A 452 -38.47 14.87 40.27
N ASP A 453 -38.21 16.11 39.83
CA ASP A 453 -38.01 17.25 40.73
C ASP A 453 -39.32 17.40 41.49
N GLU A 454 -39.53 16.54 42.49
CA GLU A 454 -40.71 16.61 43.32
C GLU A 454 -40.37 17.59 44.43
N GLU A 455 -40.90 18.79 44.30
CA GLU A 455 -40.99 19.71 45.41
C GLU A 455 -42.02 19.11 46.38
N ILE A 456 -41.51 18.66 47.52
CA ILE A 456 -42.32 18.10 48.58
C ILE A 456 -42.35 19.10 49.72
N VAL A 457 -43.52 19.69 49.95
CA VAL A 457 -43.81 20.41 51.18
C VAL A 457 -44.30 19.39 52.19
N LEU A 458 -43.53 19.18 53.26
CA LEU A 458 -43.90 18.27 54.34
C LEU A 458 -43.90 19.00 55.69
N THR A 459 -44.84 18.61 56.53
CA THR A 459 -44.83 18.97 57.95
C THR A 459 -44.00 17.97 58.77
N THR A 460 -43.51 18.37 59.95
CA THR A 460 -42.68 17.48 60.80
C THR A 460 -43.40 16.17 61.09
N GLY A 461 -42.76 15.04 60.75
CA GLY A 461 -43.27 13.69 60.97
C GLY A 461 -44.22 13.18 59.88
N GLU A 462 -44.46 13.96 58.83
CA GLU A 462 -45.24 13.54 57.67
C GLU A 462 -44.42 12.60 56.77
N GLU A 463 -45.05 11.53 56.30
CA GLU A 463 -44.48 10.59 55.35
C GLU A 463 -45.10 10.79 53.97
N LYS A 464 -44.30 10.67 52.91
CA LYS A 464 -44.78 10.73 51.53
C LYS A 464 -44.18 9.62 50.68
N ASP A 465 -45.05 8.93 49.98
CA ASP A 465 -44.70 7.94 48.97
C ASP A 465 -44.34 8.61 47.63
N THR A 466 -43.19 8.26 47.09
CA THR A 466 -42.76 8.65 45.74
C THR A 466 -42.41 7.39 44.95
N LEU A 467 -43.00 7.28 43.76
CA LEU A 467 -42.69 6.22 42.81
C LEU A 467 -41.58 6.68 41.86
N VAL A 468 -40.51 5.91 41.79
CA VAL A 468 -39.39 6.09 40.86
C VAL A 468 -39.57 5.09 39.72
N THR A 469 -39.52 5.55 38.47
CA THR A 469 -39.57 4.67 37.29
C THR A 469 -38.31 4.86 36.46
N VAL A 470 -37.60 3.76 36.17
CA VAL A 470 -36.42 3.73 35.32
C VAL A 470 -36.80 3.06 34.01
N LYS A 471 -36.82 3.81 32.92
CA LYS A 471 -37.05 3.25 31.58
C LYS A 471 -35.72 2.75 31.02
N ILE A 472 -35.69 1.50 30.58
CA ILE A 472 -34.52 0.91 29.92
C ILE A 472 -34.92 0.62 28.48
N ALA A 473 -34.09 1.04 27.53
CA ALA A 473 -34.32 0.76 26.12
C ALA A 473 -34.42 -0.75 25.90
N ASN A 474 -35.28 -1.16 24.98
CA ASN A 474 -35.54 -2.58 24.74
C ASN A 474 -34.24 -3.29 24.32
N GLY A 475 -33.93 -4.42 24.95
CA GLY A 475 -32.69 -5.18 24.73
C GLY A 475 -31.43 -4.67 25.46
N VAL A 476 -31.50 -3.52 26.15
CA VAL A 476 -30.36 -3.02 26.94
C VAL A 476 -30.35 -3.66 28.32
N THR A 477 -29.18 -4.14 28.75
CA THR A 477 -28.92 -4.58 30.12
C THR A 477 -27.95 -3.61 30.77
N MET A 478 -28.31 -3.07 31.94
CA MET A 478 -27.39 -2.29 32.75
C MET A 478 -26.88 -3.16 33.89
N GLU A 479 -25.59 -3.42 33.91
CA GLU A 479 -24.93 -4.13 35.01
C GLU A 479 -24.44 -3.13 36.05
N LYS A 480 -24.45 -3.55 37.33
CA LYS A 480 -23.93 -2.78 38.46
C LYS A 480 -24.57 -1.38 38.62
N VAL A 481 -25.89 -1.31 38.76
CA VAL A 481 -26.60 -0.05 38.98
C VAL A 481 -26.90 0.14 40.47
N ARG A 482 -26.95 1.40 40.93
CA ARG A 482 -27.54 1.82 42.21
C ARG A 482 -28.47 3.00 42.01
N TYR A 483 -29.36 3.24 42.95
CA TYR A 483 -30.11 4.50 42.99
C TYR A 483 -29.35 5.55 43.82
N ARG A 484 -29.29 6.78 43.33
CA ARG A 484 -28.77 7.96 44.05
C ARG A 484 -29.92 8.88 44.39
N ILE A 485 -29.94 9.40 45.62
CA ILE A 485 -30.95 10.35 46.11
C ILE A 485 -30.24 11.63 46.52
N ASP A 486 -30.66 12.76 45.95
CA ASP A 486 -30.17 14.08 46.31
C ASP A 486 -31.30 14.90 46.92
N VAL A 487 -31.07 15.45 48.12
CA VAL A 487 -32.07 16.19 48.88
C VAL A 487 -31.59 17.60 49.19
N THR A 488 -32.43 18.59 48.89
CA THR A 488 -32.24 19.98 49.31
C THR A 488 -33.44 20.48 50.11
N LYS A 489 -33.21 21.46 50.98
CA LYS A 489 -34.21 22.12 51.80
C LYS A 489 -34.16 23.62 51.55
N GLN A 490 -35.33 24.24 51.43
CA GLN A 490 -35.43 25.69 51.32
C GLN A 490 -35.07 26.37 52.65
N ASN A 491 -34.11 27.29 52.63
CA ASN A 491 -33.73 28.10 53.79
C ASN A 491 -34.70 29.28 53.98
N THR A 492 -34.49 30.07 55.04
CA THR A 492 -35.34 31.24 55.36
C THR A 492 -35.32 32.36 54.30
N GLU A 493 -34.34 32.34 53.39
CA GLU A 493 -34.20 33.30 52.29
C GLU A 493 -34.88 32.80 50.99
N GLY A 494 -35.48 31.60 51.02
CA GLY A 494 -36.10 30.99 49.86
C GLY A 494 -35.15 30.20 48.95
N ASN A 495 -33.86 30.09 49.31
CA ASN A 495 -32.84 29.38 48.55
C ASN A 495 -32.78 27.90 48.96
N TYR A 496 -32.59 27.00 47.98
CA TYR A 496 -32.38 25.58 48.26
C TYR A 496 -30.93 25.31 48.63
N VAL A 497 -30.72 24.68 49.79
CA VAL A 497 -29.42 24.25 50.31
C VAL A 497 -29.44 22.78 50.68
N ALA A 498 -28.29 22.17 50.91
CA ALA A 498 -28.23 20.78 51.38
C ALA A 498 -29.09 20.60 52.64
N ALA A 499 -29.96 19.59 52.65
CA ALA A 499 -30.70 19.24 53.86
C ALA A 499 -29.73 18.73 54.94
N ALA A 500 -30.04 18.98 56.21
CA ALA A 500 -29.30 18.33 57.30
C ALA A 500 -29.59 16.83 57.30
N LYS A 501 -28.63 16.00 57.72
CA LYS A 501 -28.80 14.53 57.70
C LYS A 501 -29.96 14.10 58.60
N GLU A 502 -30.14 14.77 59.72
CA GLU A 502 -31.21 14.53 60.69
C GLU A 502 -32.60 14.99 60.20
N ASP A 503 -32.67 15.84 59.17
CA ASP A 503 -33.92 16.43 58.70
C ASP A 503 -34.73 15.50 57.78
N PHE A 504 -34.07 14.50 57.18
CA PHE A 504 -34.65 13.65 56.14
C PHE A 504 -34.26 12.20 56.34
N GLU A 505 -35.24 11.29 56.25
CA GLU A 505 -35.01 9.86 56.26
C GLU A 505 -35.90 9.16 55.24
N VAL A 506 -35.42 8.04 54.71
CA VAL A 506 -36.21 7.13 53.88
C VAL A 506 -36.71 6.05 54.83
N THR A 507 -38.03 5.89 54.96
CA THR A 507 -38.65 4.96 55.93
C THR A 507 -39.07 3.65 55.31
N ASN A 508 -39.20 3.58 53.99
CA ASN A 508 -39.58 2.36 53.28
C ASN A 508 -39.08 2.35 51.84
N VAL A 509 -38.73 1.17 51.34
CA VAL A 509 -38.48 0.91 49.91
C VAL A 509 -39.28 -0.33 49.47
N ASN A 510 -40.04 -0.21 48.38
CA ASN A 510 -40.88 -1.23 47.77
C ASN A 510 -41.84 -1.93 48.73
N ASP A 511 -42.43 -1.15 49.66
CA ASP A 511 -43.35 -1.64 50.69
C ASP A 511 -42.76 -2.77 51.58
N SER A 512 -41.43 -2.93 51.60
CA SER A 512 -40.75 -3.99 52.36
C SER A 512 -40.71 -3.74 53.88
N GLY A 513 -41.01 -2.51 54.31
CA GLY A 513 -40.87 -2.07 55.70
C GLY A 513 -39.41 -1.96 56.17
N SER A 514 -38.46 -2.10 55.24
CA SER A 514 -37.02 -1.95 55.46
C SER A 514 -36.49 -0.78 54.65
N THR A 515 -35.45 -0.14 55.17
CA THR A 515 -34.72 0.94 54.51
C THR A 515 -33.42 0.45 53.87
N GLU A 516 -33.08 -0.85 54.02
CA GLU A 516 -31.87 -1.49 53.49
C GLU A 516 -30.57 -0.69 53.72
N GLY A 517 -30.47 0.02 54.86
CA GLY A 517 -29.27 0.80 55.20
C GLY A 517 -29.08 2.09 54.39
N ILE A 518 -30.06 2.49 53.57
CA ILE A 518 -30.00 3.73 52.76
C ILE A 518 -29.70 4.96 53.61
N ASN A 519 -30.27 5.06 54.82
CA ASN A 519 -30.11 6.22 55.69
C ASN A 519 -28.67 6.37 56.20
N ASP A 520 -27.91 5.27 56.27
CA ASP A 520 -26.51 5.29 56.67
C ASP A 520 -25.61 5.90 55.58
N THR A 521 -26.05 5.83 54.32
CA THR A 521 -25.31 6.34 53.16
C THR A 521 -25.39 7.85 52.98
N PHE A 522 -26.32 8.53 53.65
CA PHE A 522 -26.49 9.97 53.48
C PHE A 522 -25.26 10.75 53.97
N VAL A 523 -24.71 11.55 53.06
CA VAL A 523 -23.57 12.44 53.26
C VAL A 523 -23.85 13.79 52.61
N ILE A 524 -23.39 14.88 53.24
CA ILE A 524 -23.49 16.21 52.65
C ILE A 524 -22.46 16.32 51.53
N ASP A 525 -22.93 16.54 50.31
CA ASP A 525 -22.09 16.89 49.17
C ASP A 525 -21.98 18.42 49.10
N THR A 526 -20.87 18.96 49.59
CA THR A 526 -20.65 20.41 49.66
C THR A 526 -20.42 21.04 48.28
N THR A 527 -20.03 20.25 47.27
CA THR A 527 -19.83 20.73 45.91
C THR A 527 -21.15 20.90 45.19
N ALA A 528 -22.04 19.91 45.30
CA ALA A 528 -23.38 19.97 44.70
C ALA A 528 -24.40 20.71 45.57
N ASN A 529 -24.06 21.01 46.84
CA ASN A 529 -24.95 21.61 47.84
C ASN A 529 -26.23 20.77 48.05
N VAL A 530 -26.08 19.45 48.17
CA VAL A 530 -27.18 18.49 48.40
C VAL A 530 -26.82 17.50 49.51
N LEU A 531 -27.83 16.95 50.19
CA LEU A 531 -27.69 15.73 50.99
C LEU A 531 -27.84 14.52 50.07
N LYS A 532 -26.75 13.76 49.90
CA LYS A 532 -26.64 12.68 48.91
C LYS A 532 -26.66 11.32 49.59
N GLY A 533 -27.53 10.42 49.14
CA GLY A 533 -27.63 9.03 49.58
C GLY A 533 -27.64 8.05 48.41
N TYR A 534 -27.39 6.77 48.69
CA TYR A 534 -27.40 5.69 47.72
C TYR A 534 -28.19 4.49 48.22
N TRP A 535 -28.96 3.86 47.33
CA TRP A 535 -29.70 2.63 47.58
C TRP A 535 -29.28 1.52 46.62
N GLY A 536 -29.14 0.31 47.17
CA GLY A 536 -28.66 -0.88 46.48
C GLY A 536 -27.29 -1.36 46.98
N PRO A 537 -26.92 -2.63 46.68
CA PRO A 537 -25.63 -3.25 47.04
C PRO A 537 -24.43 -2.45 46.56
N THR A 538 -23.27 -2.63 47.23
CA THR A 538 -22.07 -1.84 46.91
C THR A 538 -21.55 -2.14 45.50
N GLU A 539 -21.61 -3.40 45.12
CA GLU A 539 -21.32 -3.91 43.79
C GLU A 539 -22.35 -3.52 42.72
N GLY A 540 -23.46 -2.86 43.11
CA GLY A 540 -24.60 -2.58 42.24
C GLY A 540 -25.41 -3.83 41.92
N PHE A 541 -26.54 -3.65 41.27
CA PHE A 541 -27.40 -4.75 40.83
C PHE A 541 -27.70 -4.63 39.33
N THR A 542 -27.99 -5.76 38.69
CA THR A 542 -28.31 -5.78 37.27
C THR A 542 -29.76 -5.39 37.05
N LEU A 543 -29.97 -4.36 36.24
CA LEU A 543 -31.28 -4.03 35.71
C LEU A 543 -31.42 -4.67 34.34
N SER A 544 -32.34 -5.63 34.22
CA SER A 544 -32.70 -6.25 32.95
C SER A 544 -34.21 -6.20 32.76
N THR A 545 -34.62 -5.85 31.53
CA THR A 545 -36.02 -5.93 31.09
C THR A 545 -36.56 -7.37 31.11
N SER A 546 -35.67 -8.38 31.16
CA SER A 546 -36.05 -9.81 31.18
C SER A 546 -36.31 -10.39 32.58
N LEU A 547 -35.77 -9.78 33.64
CA LEU A 547 -35.87 -10.30 35.02
C LEU A 547 -37.20 -9.99 35.72
N TYR A 548 -37.96 -8.99 35.25
CA TYR A 548 -39.25 -8.58 35.80
C TYR A 548 -40.44 -9.05 34.95
N GLY A 549 -40.40 -10.31 34.50
CA GLY A 549 -41.44 -10.95 33.72
C GLY A 549 -42.63 -11.48 34.54
N SER A 550 -43.44 -10.62 35.15
CA SER A 550 -44.89 -10.83 35.42
C SER A 550 -45.45 -9.66 36.23
N PRO A 551 -46.74 -9.29 36.03
CA PRO A 551 -47.35 -8.12 36.64
C PRO A 551 -47.56 -8.37 38.14
N VAL A 552 -46.58 -8.00 38.96
CA VAL A 552 -46.89 -7.61 40.33
C VAL A 552 -47.41 -6.18 40.21
N ASP A 553 -48.72 -6.07 40.34
CA ASP A 553 -49.59 -4.93 40.08
C ASP A 553 -49.06 -3.61 40.69
N PHE A 554 -48.36 -2.80 39.89
CA PHE A 554 -48.25 -1.35 40.08
C PHE A 554 -48.35 -0.66 38.70
N ASP A 555 -49.60 -0.42 38.31
CA ASP A 555 -50.11 0.33 37.15
C ASP A 555 -49.61 -0.03 35.72
N LYS A 556 -50.52 -0.62 34.95
CA LYS A 556 -50.28 -1.48 33.77
C LYS A 556 -49.86 -0.80 32.47
N ASN A 557 -49.18 0.35 32.49
CA ASN A 557 -48.89 1.09 31.26
C ASN A 557 -47.57 1.90 31.27
N THR A 558 -46.57 1.49 32.04
CA THR A 558 -45.29 2.23 32.07
C THR A 558 -44.11 1.34 31.67
N ASP A 559 -43.46 1.70 30.55
CA ASP A 559 -42.25 1.06 30.02
C ASP A 559 -41.04 1.29 30.95
N GLY A 560 -40.97 0.66 32.13
CA GLY A 560 -39.82 0.81 33.03
C GLY A 560 -39.84 -0.02 34.31
N ILE A 561 -38.68 -0.13 34.96
CA ILE A 561 -38.49 -0.75 36.28
C ILE A 561 -38.83 0.27 37.36
N GLN A 562 -39.74 -0.06 38.27
CA GLN A 562 -40.20 0.86 39.31
C GLN A 562 -39.63 0.52 40.68
N ALA A 563 -39.32 1.56 41.47
CA ALA A 563 -39.06 1.46 42.89
C ALA A 563 -39.92 2.49 43.64
N LYS A 564 -40.68 2.05 44.63
CA LYS A 564 -41.46 2.93 45.50
C LYS A 564 -40.64 3.27 46.74
N MET A 565 -40.45 4.54 47.05
CA MET A 565 -39.74 4.98 48.25
C MET A 565 -40.64 5.88 49.10
N THR A 566 -40.64 5.68 50.41
CA THR A 566 -41.35 6.52 51.38
C THR A 566 -40.34 7.42 52.08
N PHE A 567 -40.56 8.73 52.01
CA PHE A 567 -39.72 9.74 52.66
C PHE A 567 -40.42 10.31 53.87
N LYS A 568 -39.66 10.58 54.93
CA LYS A 568 -40.11 11.29 56.12
C LYS A 568 -39.18 12.45 56.42
N VAL A 569 -39.76 13.59 56.80
CA VAL A 569 -38.99 14.73 57.30
C VAL A 569 -39.14 14.86 58.81
N ASN A 570 -38.03 15.12 59.49
CA ASN A 570 -38.00 15.33 60.94
C ASN A 570 -38.10 16.83 61.30
N THR A 571 -37.91 17.70 60.32
CA THR A 571 -38.07 19.15 60.48
C THR A 571 -38.97 19.68 59.38
N ALA A 572 -40.02 20.42 59.72
CA ALA A 572 -40.92 21.02 58.75
C ALA A 572 -40.17 21.94 57.77
N GLY A 573 -40.56 21.90 56.51
CA GLY A 573 -39.96 22.72 55.46
C GLY A 573 -40.36 22.28 54.05
N THR A 574 -39.87 23.03 53.07
CA THR A 574 -39.98 22.67 51.65
C THR A 574 -38.70 21.97 51.22
N TYR A 575 -38.85 20.74 50.72
CA TYR A 575 -37.73 19.91 50.26
C TYR A 575 -37.85 19.65 48.75
N LYS A 576 -36.70 19.52 48.08
CA LYS A 576 -36.62 18.92 46.74
C LYS A 576 -35.84 17.63 46.84
N VAL A 577 -36.43 16.56 46.34
CA VAL A 577 -35.83 15.22 46.32
C VAL A 577 -35.69 14.78 44.88
N ASN A 578 -34.44 14.53 44.47
CA ASN A 578 -34.12 14.04 43.14
C ASN A 578 -33.54 12.64 43.23
N ILE A 579 -33.98 11.75 42.34
CA ILE A 579 -33.58 10.34 42.39
C ILE A 579 -33.09 9.91 41.02
N TYR A 580 -31.95 9.25 40.99
CA TYR A 580 -31.25 8.84 39.77
C TYR A 580 -30.90 7.36 39.84
N ALA A 581 -30.88 6.67 38.71
CA ALA A 581 -30.14 5.41 38.59
C ALA A 581 -28.72 5.73 38.14
N VAL A 582 -27.70 5.20 38.80
CA VAL A 582 -26.28 5.44 38.50
C VAL A 582 -25.56 4.11 38.34
N GLN A 583 -24.74 3.99 37.29
CA GLN A 583 -23.86 2.84 37.13
C GLN A 583 -22.66 2.98 38.08
N VAL A 584 -22.26 1.89 38.72
CA VAL A 584 -21.07 1.81 39.56
C VAL A 584 -19.99 0.98 38.88
N ASP A 585 -18.73 1.31 39.16
CA ASP A 585 -17.54 0.77 38.47
C ASP A 585 -17.36 -0.76 38.59
#